data_AF-A0A3E0KNL8-F1
#
_entry.id   AF-A0A3E0KNL8-F1
#
_cell.length_a   1.000
_cell.length_b   1.000
_cell.length_c   1.000
_cell.angle_alpha   90.00
_cell.angle_beta   90.00
_cell.angle_gamma   90.00
#
_symmetry.space_group_name_H-M   'P 1'
#
loop_
_entity.id
_entity.type
_entity.pdbx_description
1 polymer ?
#
loop_
_entity_poly.entity_id
_entity_poly.type
_entity_poly.pdbx_seq_one_letter_code
_entity_poly.pdbx_strand_id
1 'polypeptide(L)'
;MIALIRLVNTLFEVYSWLLLIRILLTWFPVDPYNPAVRFIARVTDPFLRLFRGILPPIGMLDLSPILAFIVLNLLRRLVVEVLWAIAF
;
A
#
# COMPACT_ATOMS: atom_id res chain seq x y z
N MET A 1 10.51 12.48 20.01
CA MET A 1 10.98 11.44 19.09
C MET A 1 10.02 10.25 18.98
N ILE A 2 9.65 9.58 20.09
CA ILE A 2 8.75 8.41 20.07
C ILE A 2 7.40 8.69 19.38
N ALA A 3 6.77 9.84 19.63
CA ALA A 3 5.50 10.20 18.99
C ALA A 3 5.61 10.30 17.46
N LEU A 4 6.73 10.80 16.93
CA LEU A 4 7.01 10.86 15.50
C LEU A 4 7.11 9.46 14.90
N ILE A 5 7.83 8.55 15.56
CA ILE A 5 7.97 7.16 15.11
C ILE A 5 6.61 6.47 15.04
N ARG A 6 5.77 6.66 16.07
CA ARG A 6 4.40 6.13 16.08
C ARG A 6 3.57 6.70 14.93
N LEU A 7 3.62 8.00 14.71
CA LEU A 7 2.90 8.65 13.61
C LEU A 7 3.31 8.06 12.26
N VAL A 8 4.62 7.97 11.99
CA VAL A 8 5.14 7.39 10.73
C VAL A 8 4.68 5.94 10.58
N ASN A 9 4.79 5.13 11.62
CA ASN A 9 4.35 3.73 11.60
C ASN A 9 2.85 3.61 11.29
N THR A 10 2.01 4.42 11.94
CA THR A 10 0.56 4.43 11.71
C THR A 10 0.21 4.85 10.28
N LEU A 11 0.92 5.82 9.69
CA LEU A 11 0.70 6.21 8.30
C LEU A 11 0.98 5.05 7.34
N PHE A 12 2.08 4.30 7.55
CA PHE A 12 2.35 3.09 6.78
C PHE A 12 1.27 2.03 6.99
N GLU A 13 0.80 1.79 8.22
CA GLU A 13 -0.27 0.82 8.50
C GLU A 13 -1.56 1.18 7.79
N VAL A 14 -2.00 2.44 7.87
CA VAL A 14 -3.19 2.92 7.18
C VAL A 14 -3.07 2.72 5.68
N TYR A 15 -1.92 3.06 5.09
CA TYR A 15 -1.70 2.87 3.65
C TYR A 15 -1.64 1.38 3.26
N SER A 16 -1.04 0.52 4.09
CA SER A 16 -1.07 -0.93 3.93
C SER A 16 -2.51 -1.46 3.92
N TRP A 17 -3.38 -0.99 4.83
CA TRP A 17 -4.80 -1.36 4.84
C TRP A 17 -5.53 -0.91 3.57
N LEU A 18 -5.25 0.30 3.05
CA LEU A 18 -5.81 0.75 1.78
C LEU A 18 -5.38 -0.15 0.61
N LEU A 19 -4.11 -0.56 0.56
CA LEU A 19 -3.63 -1.51 -0.44
C LEU A 19 -4.24 -2.89 -0.27
N LEU A 20 -4.43 -3.37 0.96
CA LEU A 20 -5.10 -4.63 1.22
C LEU A 20 -6.55 -4.59 0.70
N ILE A 21 -7.29 -3.52 1.00
CA ILE A 21 -8.64 -3.34 0.46
C ILE A 21 -8.60 -3.25 -1.07
N ARG A 22 -7.61 -2.55 -1.65
CA ARG A 22 -7.42 -2.48 -3.11
C ARG A 22 -7.21 -3.86 -3.72
N ILE A 23 -6.43 -4.73 -3.09
CA ILE A 23 -6.25 -6.14 -3.50
C ILE A 23 -7.59 -6.88 -3.41
N LEU A 24 -8.29 -6.78 -2.27
CA LEU A 24 -9.58 -7.46 -2.08
C LEU A 24 -10.63 -7.01 -3.12
N LEU A 25 -10.67 -5.72 -3.48
CA LEU A 25 -11.56 -5.19 -4.52
C LEU A 25 -11.28 -5.77 -5.92
N THR A 26 -10.10 -6.36 -6.16
CA THR A 26 -9.83 -7.07 -7.42
C THR A 26 -10.45 -8.46 -7.46
N TRP A 27 -10.63 -9.10 -6.29
CA TRP A 27 -11.27 -10.42 -6.18
C TRP A 27 -12.78 -10.31 -5.97
N PHE A 28 -13.21 -9.27 -5.28
CA PHE A 28 -14.62 -8.96 -5.02
C PHE A 28 -14.99 -7.69 -5.80
N PRO A 29 -15.49 -7.82 -7.04
CA PRO A 29 -15.86 -6.66 -7.85
C PRO A 29 -17.01 -5.90 -7.17
N VAL A 30 -16.70 -4.73 -6.66
CA VAL A 30 -17.66 -3.72 -6.15
C VAL A 30 -17.85 -2.67 -7.24
N ASP A 31 -19.01 -2.02 -7.26
CA ASP A 31 -19.31 -0.92 -8.18
C ASP A 31 -18.17 0.13 -8.23
N PRO A 32 -17.50 0.32 -9.40
CA PRO A 32 -16.44 1.32 -9.57
C PRO A 32 -16.91 2.76 -9.32
N TYR A 33 -18.21 3.04 -9.41
CA TYR A 33 -18.79 4.34 -9.12
C TYR A 33 -19.08 4.55 -7.62
N ASN A 34 -18.80 3.57 -6.76
CA ASN A 34 -18.84 3.77 -5.33
C ASN A 34 -17.77 4.81 -4.90
N PRO A 35 -18.14 5.86 -4.14
CA PRO A 35 -17.20 6.90 -3.73
C PRO A 35 -16.01 6.35 -2.91
N ALA A 36 -16.21 5.31 -2.10
CA ALA A 36 -15.14 4.67 -1.34
C ALA A 36 -14.15 3.95 -2.26
N VAL A 37 -14.64 3.20 -3.26
CA VAL A 37 -13.79 2.52 -4.25
C VAL A 37 -12.97 3.54 -5.05
N ARG A 38 -13.59 4.62 -5.51
CA ARG A 38 -12.89 5.71 -6.21
C ARG A 38 -11.85 6.38 -5.33
N PHE A 39 -12.15 6.61 -4.05
CA PHE A 39 -11.22 7.20 -3.11
C PHE A 39 -9.99 6.31 -2.93
N ILE A 40 -10.20 5.01 -2.67
CA ILE A 40 -9.11 4.03 -2.51
C ILE A 40 -8.27 3.97 -3.78
N ALA A 41 -8.89 3.87 -4.96
CA ALA A 41 -8.19 3.89 -6.24
C ALA A 41 -7.35 5.18 -6.40
N ARG A 42 -7.94 6.35 -6.17
CA ARG A 42 -7.25 7.64 -6.30
C ARG A 42 -6.02 7.75 -5.39
N VAL A 43 -6.09 7.22 -4.17
CA VAL A 43 -5.00 7.26 -3.19
C VAL A 43 -3.92 6.21 -3.47
N THR A 44 -4.32 5.02 -3.93
CA THR A 44 -3.40 3.90 -4.16
C THR A 44 -2.77 3.90 -5.54
N ASP A 45 -3.48 4.36 -6.58
CA ASP A 45 -3.04 4.30 -7.98
C ASP A 45 -1.70 4.99 -8.26
N PRO A 46 -1.38 6.19 -7.72
CA PRO A 46 -0.08 6.81 -7.94
C PRO A 46 1.09 5.92 -7.51
N PHE A 47 0.96 5.23 -6.38
CA PHE A 47 1.96 4.30 -5.89
C PHE A 47 1.96 3.02 -6.72
N LEU A 48 0.79 2.44 -7.00
CA LEU A 48 0.66 1.22 -7.82
C LEU A 48 1.21 1.40 -9.23
N ARG A 49 1.11 2.61 -9.81
CA ARG A 49 1.70 2.92 -11.12
C ARG A 49 3.20 2.72 -11.16
N LEU A 50 3.92 2.88 -10.05
CA LEU A 50 5.36 2.62 -9.97
C LEU A 50 5.69 1.12 -10.12
N PHE A 51 4.74 0.25 -9.79
CA PHE A 51 4.90 -1.20 -9.86
C PHE A 51 4.27 -1.82 -11.11
N ARG A 52 3.55 -1.02 -11.89
CA ARG A 52 2.82 -1.50 -13.06
C ARG A 52 3.79 -2.01 -14.12
N GLY A 53 3.62 -3.27 -14.51
CA GLY A 53 4.44 -3.92 -15.54
C GLY A 53 5.79 -4.46 -15.05
N ILE A 54 6.11 -4.37 -13.75
CA ILE A 54 7.32 -5.01 -13.20
C ILE A 54 7.17 -6.54 -13.23
N LEU A 55 6.00 -7.04 -12.85
CA LEU A 55 5.67 -8.46 -12.93
C LEU A 55 4.84 -8.72 -14.19
N PRO A 56 5.07 -9.84 -14.89
CA PRO A 56 4.18 -10.26 -15.95
C PRO A 56 2.77 -10.50 -15.38
N PRO A 57 1.70 -10.06 -16.06
CA PRO A 57 0.34 -10.31 -15.61
C PRO A 57 0.04 -11.80 -15.63
N ILE A 58 -0.70 -12.29 -14.63
CA ILE A 58 -1.23 -13.66 -14.62
C ILE A 58 -2.65 -13.61 -15.15
N GLY A 59 -2.82 -13.91 -16.43
CA GLY A 59 -4.09 -13.75 -17.13
C GLY A 59 -4.50 -12.27 -17.20
N MET A 60 -5.70 -11.95 -16.69
CA MET A 60 -6.20 -10.57 -16.61
C MET A 60 -5.93 -9.89 -15.25
N LEU A 61 -5.23 -10.56 -14.33
CA LEU A 61 -4.97 -10.03 -12.98
C LEU A 61 -3.71 -9.16 -12.96
N ASP A 62 -3.87 -7.94 -12.46
CA ASP A 62 -2.76 -7.04 -12.17
C ASP A 62 -2.11 -7.44 -10.83
N LEU A 63 -0.86 -7.89 -10.86
CA LEU A 63 -0.09 -8.28 -9.68
C LEU A 63 0.56 -7.09 -8.96
N SER A 64 0.53 -5.89 -9.55
CA SER A 64 1.15 -4.69 -9.00
C SER A 64 0.70 -4.39 -7.56
N PRO A 65 -0.59 -4.55 -7.19
CA PRO A 65 -1.04 -4.33 -5.81
C PRO A 65 -0.37 -5.24 -4.78
N ILE A 66 -0.15 -6.51 -5.13
CA ILE A 66 0.50 -7.48 -4.23
C ILE A 66 1.97 -7.11 -4.05
N LEU A 67 2.68 -6.85 -5.14
CA LEU A 67 4.08 -6.44 -5.09
C LEU A 67 4.25 -5.14 -4.30
N ALA A 68 3.41 -4.15 -4.58
CA ALA A 68 3.40 -2.86 -3.88
C ALA A 68 3.16 -3.03 -2.38
N PHE A 69 2.26 -3.92 -1.98
CA PHE A 69 1.99 -4.23 -0.57
C PHE A 69 3.21 -4.83 0.13
N ILE A 70 3.90 -5.78 -0.51
CA ILE A 70 5.12 -6.39 0.04
C ILE A 70 6.21 -5.33 0.21
N VAL A 71 6.47 -4.53 -0.83
CA VAL A 71 7.49 -3.47 -0.81
C VAL A 71 7.18 -2.42 0.24
N LEU A 72 5.92 -1.99 0.36
CA LEU A 72 5.50 -1.03 1.38
C LEU A 72 5.76 -1.54 2.80
N ASN A 73 5.43 -2.79 3.11
CA ASN A 73 5.65 -3.34 4.45
C ASN A 73 7.13 -3.53 4.76
N LEU A 74 7.96 -3.87 3.77
CA LEU A 74 9.41 -3.90 3.93
C LEU A 74 9.96 -2.49 4.21
N LEU A 75 9.53 -1.50 3.41
CA LEU A 75 9.92 -0.10 3.60
C LEU A 75 9.50 0.43 4.98
N ARG A 76 8.26 0.12 5.42
CA ARG A 76 7.78 0.45 6.76
C ARG A 76 8.74 -0.05 7.83
N ARG A 77 9.10 -1.34 7.78
CA ARG A 77 9.99 -1.96 8.76
C ARG A 77 11.35 -1.27 8.80
N LEU A 78 11.97 -1.10 7.62
CA LEU A 78 13.27 -0.44 7.51
C LEU A 78 13.25 0.99 8.03
N VAL A 79 12.24 1.79 7.63
CA VAL A 79 12.11 3.19 8.06
C VAL A 79 11.92 3.26 9.58
N VAL A 80 11.04 2.43 10.15
CA VAL A 80 10.78 2.43 11.60
C VAL A 80 12.02 1.99 12.38
N GLU A 81 12.72 0.94 11.94
CA GLU A 81 13.96 0.47 12.57
C GLU A 81 15.05 1.55 12.54
N VAL A 82 15.25 2.23 11.39
CA VAL A 82 16.19 3.35 11.27
C VAL A 82 15.82 4.51 12.18
N LEU A 83 14.53 4.87 12.25
CA LEU A 83 14.08 5.95 13.13
C LEU A 83 14.30 5.62 14.61
N TRP A 84 14.10 4.36 15.02
CA TRP A 84 14.44 3.91 16.37
C TRP A 84 15.95 3.98 16.63
N ALA A 85 16.78 3.55 15.68
CA ALA A 85 18.25 3.57 15.81
C ALA A 85 18.87 4.98 15.84
N ILE A 86 18.18 5.99 15.29
CA ILE A 86 18.61 7.39 15.37
C ILE A 86 18.11 8.06 16.65
N ALA A 87 16.97 7.60 17.17
CA ALA A 87 16.31 8.18 18.33
C ALA A 87 16.97 7.83 19.68
N PHE A 88 17.74 6.75 19.72
CA PHE A 88 18.38 6.15 20.89
C PHE A 88 19.80 5.73 20.53
#